data_AF-A0A1C4MXC2-F1
#
_entry.id   AF-A0A1C4MXC2-F1
#
_cell.length_a   1.000
_cell.length_b   1.000
_cell.length_c   1.000
_cell.angle_alpha   90.00
_cell.angle_beta   90.00
_cell.angle_gamma   90.00
#
_symmetry.space_group_name_H-M   'P 1'
#
loop_
_entity.id
_entity.type
_entity.pdbx_description
1 polymer ?
#
loop_
_entity_poly.entity_id
_entity_poly.type
_entity_poly.pdbx_seq_one_letter_code
_entity_poly.pdbx_strand_id
1 'polypeptide(L)'
;MIRGMLSESPAEKVYGLDIGKSIIQFKSGRPGSIKPKATAGRTSEGNRPSFCLMDECHHWVSSNGGPEFFQTLKRNIEKTTKAGSRWVSTTNAYSPNEDSVAQIIHESEMVSQGFWLYDCLEGSIDVDDMRDEAAVRAALVEAYGDAAWADIDGLTRTILHDRTTPDSTYCRFFFNQIAESSDGWMVKAEWDACFSDTDPIMPGDQIACGFDGSIRGDSTGIVGVRLRDAKLFVVDLWEKPKHAGIDWEVDVLAVEAAVHRMFATYRVEWMYCDPPYFQEAIGRWAIEHGDDRVFEYWTNKPTRMAQAVERFRTAVMVKDLFHEGDERLSRHVLNAVTREVSQGILIQKDSPRSKRKIDLAVCAVLALEARADAIADGRLSIRRSRVVGF
;
A
#
# COMPACT_ATOMS: atom_id res chain seq x y z
N MET A 1 -23.93 -6.53 19.62
CA MET A 1 -25.02 -6.54 18.62
C MET A 1 -26.17 -7.47 19.00
N ILE A 2 -25.98 -8.80 19.13
CA ILE A 2 -27.08 -9.77 19.34
C ILE A 2 -27.97 -9.53 20.57
N ARG A 3 -27.41 -9.03 21.67
CA ARG A 3 -28.18 -8.71 22.89
C ARG A 3 -29.26 -7.66 22.62
N GLY A 4 -28.90 -6.58 21.92
CA GLY A 4 -29.84 -5.49 21.60
C GLY A 4 -30.98 -5.98 20.73
N MET A 5 -30.65 -6.73 19.68
CA MET A 5 -31.63 -7.34 18.77
C MET A 5 -32.61 -8.27 19.50
N LEU A 6 -32.13 -9.05 20.48
CA LEU A 6 -32.98 -9.95 21.25
C LEU A 6 -33.82 -9.23 22.32
N SER A 7 -33.28 -8.21 22.98
CA SER A 7 -34.01 -7.44 24.00
C SER A 7 -35.07 -6.51 23.40
N GLU A 8 -34.86 -6.06 22.16
CA GLU A 8 -35.78 -5.18 21.44
C GLU A 8 -36.76 -5.94 20.54
N SER A 9 -36.75 -7.28 20.58
CA SER A 9 -37.64 -8.12 19.78
C SER A 9 -38.55 -9.01 20.64
N PRO A 10 -39.64 -9.55 20.06
CA PRO A 10 -40.50 -10.51 20.74
C PRO A 10 -39.79 -11.81 21.18
N ALA A 11 -38.55 -12.05 20.70
CA ALA A 11 -37.79 -13.27 20.93
C ALA A 11 -37.61 -13.60 22.42
N GLU A 12 -37.39 -12.60 23.27
CA GLU A 12 -37.25 -12.82 24.72
C GLU A 12 -38.48 -13.53 25.30
N LYS A 13 -39.67 -13.07 24.93
CA LYS A 13 -40.95 -13.61 25.41
C LYS A 13 -41.30 -14.93 24.71
N VAL A 14 -41.14 -14.98 23.38
CA VAL A 14 -41.53 -16.14 22.56
C VAL A 14 -40.69 -17.36 22.89
N TYR A 15 -39.37 -17.18 23.08
CA TYR A 15 -38.45 -18.29 23.37
C TYR A 15 -38.12 -18.43 24.86
N GLY A 16 -38.63 -17.54 25.71
CA GLY A 16 -38.36 -17.54 27.14
C GLY A 16 -36.87 -17.37 27.45
N LEU A 17 -36.23 -16.34 26.89
CA LEU A 17 -34.80 -16.09 27.04
C LEU A 17 -34.49 -15.24 28.26
N ASP A 18 -33.42 -15.60 28.96
CA ASP A 18 -32.72 -14.79 29.95
C ASP A 18 -31.50 -14.17 29.26
N ILE A 19 -31.54 -12.85 29.06
CA ILE A 19 -30.59 -12.10 28.23
C ILE A 19 -29.56 -11.42 29.14
N GLY A 20 -28.54 -12.17 29.53
CA GLY A 20 -27.40 -11.67 30.30
C GLY A 20 -26.33 -10.98 29.44
N LYS A 21 -25.40 -10.28 30.09
CA LYS A 21 -24.25 -9.64 29.41
C LYS A 21 -23.23 -10.64 28.87
N SER A 22 -22.97 -11.72 29.60
CA SER A 22 -21.95 -12.73 29.28
C SER A 22 -22.53 -14.06 28.79
N ILE A 23 -23.84 -14.25 28.94
CA ILE A 23 -24.55 -15.46 28.53
C ILE A 23 -26.01 -15.12 28.26
N ILE A 24 -26.55 -15.68 27.19
CA ILE A 24 -27.99 -15.70 26.91
C ILE A 24 -28.43 -17.16 26.99
N GLN A 25 -29.48 -17.44 27.74
CA GLN A 25 -29.93 -18.81 28.05
C GLN A 25 -31.45 -18.86 28.17
N PHE A 26 -32.02 -20.05 28.42
CA PHE A 26 -33.46 -20.19 28.64
C PHE A 26 -33.82 -19.96 30.11
N LYS A 27 -34.86 -19.15 30.37
CA LYS A 27 -35.44 -18.92 31.70
C LYS A 27 -35.91 -20.21 32.38
N SER A 28 -36.31 -21.21 31.59
CA SER A 28 -36.74 -22.52 32.09
C SER A 28 -35.60 -23.41 32.60
N GLY A 29 -34.34 -23.01 32.39
CA GLY A 29 -33.17 -23.84 32.72
C GLY A 29 -32.92 -25.01 31.77
N ARG A 30 -33.68 -25.12 30.66
CA ARG A 30 -33.41 -26.15 29.64
C ARG A 30 -32.01 -25.92 29.01
N PRO A 31 -31.31 -26.98 28.58
CA PRO A 31 -29.97 -26.85 28.01
C PRO A 31 -29.94 -25.94 26.78
N GLY A 32 -28.89 -25.11 26.66
CA GLY A 32 -28.65 -24.23 25.52
C GLY A 32 -28.24 -22.83 25.97
N SER A 33 -27.24 -22.27 25.29
CA SER A 33 -26.77 -20.91 25.60
C SER A 33 -26.03 -20.29 24.42
N ILE A 34 -26.06 -18.96 24.33
CA ILE A 34 -25.22 -18.16 23.46
C ILE A 34 -24.21 -17.41 24.33
N LYS A 35 -22.93 -17.44 23.95
CA LYS A 35 -21.84 -16.83 24.72
C LYS A 35 -20.97 -15.96 23.80
N PRO A 36 -20.86 -14.64 24.03
CA PRO A 36 -19.90 -13.82 23.32
C PRO A 36 -18.48 -14.24 23.69
N LYS A 37 -17.59 -14.28 22.69
CA LYS A 37 -16.18 -14.62 22.85
C LYS A 37 -15.35 -13.59 22.09
N ALA A 38 -14.38 -13.00 22.78
CA ALA A 38 -13.55 -11.92 22.23
C ALA A 38 -12.08 -12.33 22.02
N THR A 39 -11.60 -13.40 22.66
CA THR A 39 -10.19 -13.81 22.56
C THR A 39 -9.98 -15.33 22.71
N ALA A 40 -8.84 -15.79 22.21
CA ALA A 40 -8.32 -17.15 22.35
C ALA A 40 -7.69 -17.40 23.72
N GLY A 41 -8.46 -17.31 24.80
CA GLY A 41 -7.97 -17.79 26.11
C GLY A 41 -7.78 -19.32 26.12
N ARG A 42 -6.80 -19.84 26.88
CA ARG A 42 -6.58 -21.31 27.06
C ARG A 42 -7.84 -22.07 27.52
N THR A 43 -8.77 -21.39 28.19
CA THR A 43 -10.07 -21.93 28.61
C THR A 43 -11.09 -22.09 27.47
N SER A 44 -10.77 -21.61 26.28
CA SER A 44 -11.63 -21.73 25.09
C SER A 44 -11.40 -23.04 24.34
N GLU A 45 -10.31 -23.76 24.57
CA GLU A 45 -10.06 -25.07 23.96
C GLU A 45 -10.94 -26.17 24.58
N GLY A 46 -11.44 -27.08 23.75
CA GLY A 46 -12.27 -28.21 24.20
C GLY A 46 -13.75 -27.90 24.36
N ASN A 47 -14.16 -26.66 24.12
CA ASN A 47 -15.57 -26.32 23.98
C ASN A 47 -16.18 -27.10 22.79
N ARG A 48 -17.45 -27.48 22.92
CA ARG A 48 -18.21 -28.21 21.89
C ARG A 48 -19.40 -27.38 21.43
N PRO A 49 -19.16 -26.24 20.74
CA PRO A 49 -20.26 -25.44 20.22
C PRO A 49 -21.08 -26.25 19.20
N SER A 50 -22.38 -25.97 19.13
CA SER A 50 -23.25 -26.41 18.04
C SER A 50 -23.24 -25.41 16.87
N PHE A 51 -22.95 -24.14 17.15
CA PHE A 51 -22.87 -23.08 16.16
C PHE A 51 -21.82 -22.03 16.55
N CYS A 52 -21.05 -21.55 15.58
CA CYS A 52 -20.12 -20.43 15.74
C CYS A 52 -20.37 -19.36 14.67
N LEU A 53 -20.71 -18.14 15.09
CA LEU A 53 -20.69 -16.95 14.23
C LEU A 53 -19.38 -16.21 14.48
N MET A 54 -18.61 -16.01 13.41
CA MET A 54 -17.33 -15.30 13.43
C MET A 54 -17.52 -14.00 12.65
N ASP A 55 -17.59 -12.89 13.37
CA ASP A 55 -17.99 -11.60 12.81
C ASP A 55 -16.77 -10.71 12.56
N GLU A 56 -16.82 -9.97 11.46
CA GLU A 56 -15.77 -9.05 10.98
C GLU A 56 -14.39 -9.69 10.86
N CYS A 57 -14.32 -10.88 10.23
CA CYS A 57 -13.08 -11.64 10.11
C CYS A 57 -11.95 -10.95 9.31
N HIS A 58 -12.24 -9.90 8.54
CA HIS A 58 -11.21 -9.06 7.92
C HIS A 58 -10.37 -8.27 8.95
N HIS A 59 -10.90 -8.04 10.15
CA HIS A 59 -10.15 -7.42 11.25
C HIS A 59 -9.37 -8.44 12.10
N TRP A 60 -9.52 -9.74 11.86
CA TRP A 60 -8.85 -10.76 12.64
C TRP A 60 -7.48 -11.02 12.01
N VAL A 61 -6.48 -10.29 12.49
CA VAL A 61 -5.13 -10.25 11.92
C VAL A 61 -4.11 -10.69 12.97
N SER A 62 -2.87 -10.95 12.53
CA SER A 62 -1.81 -11.43 13.42
C SER A 62 -1.56 -10.49 14.62
N SER A 63 -1.68 -9.16 14.41
CA SER A 63 -1.44 -8.16 15.46
C SER A 63 -2.41 -8.23 16.64
N ASN A 64 -3.59 -8.85 16.48
CA ASN A 64 -4.59 -9.03 17.55
C ASN A 64 -4.86 -10.50 17.90
N GLY A 65 -4.06 -11.44 17.37
CA GLY A 65 -4.20 -12.88 17.62
C GLY A 65 -5.43 -13.52 16.94
N GLY A 66 -5.94 -12.88 15.88
CA GLY A 66 -7.09 -13.35 15.12
C GLY A 66 -6.92 -14.77 14.55
N PRO A 67 -5.82 -15.08 13.84
CA PRO A 67 -5.57 -16.42 13.30
C PRO A 67 -5.58 -17.53 14.35
N GLU A 68 -4.94 -17.33 15.51
CA GLU A 68 -4.97 -18.30 16.61
C GLU A 68 -6.39 -18.49 17.13
N PHE A 69 -7.14 -17.41 17.26
CA PHE A 69 -8.54 -17.46 17.71
C PHE A 69 -9.43 -18.23 16.75
N PHE A 70 -9.31 -17.95 15.45
CA PHE A 70 -9.99 -18.69 14.39
C PHE A 70 -9.66 -20.19 14.48
N GLN A 71 -8.39 -20.55 14.62
CA GLN A 71 -7.98 -21.95 14.73
C GLN A 71 -8.57 -22.64 15.96
N THR A 72 -8.61 -21.96 17.12
CA THR A 72 -9.26 -22.51 18.33
C THR A 72 -10.76 -22.76 18.10
N LEU A 73 -11.48 -21.80 17.51
CA LEU A 73 -12.92 -21.95 17.21
C LEU A 73 -13.17 -23.06 16.19
N LYS A 74 -12.42 -23.05 15.08
CA LYS A 74 -12.51 -24.03 14.00
C LYS A 74 -12.26 -25.46 14.50
N ARG A 75 -11.18 -25.69 15.25
CA ARG A 75 -10.88 -27.02 15.84
C ARG A 75 -11.99 -27.54 16.75
N ASN A 76 -12.65 -26.64 17.49
CA ASN A 76 -13.72 -27.00 18.41
C ASN A 76 -15.02 -27.37 17.68
N ILE A 77 -15.43 -26.55 16.70
CA ILE A 77 -16.68 -26.75 15.96
C ILE A 77 -16.58 -27.94 14.99
N GLU A 78 -15.43 -28.16 14.34
CA GLU A 78 -15.28 -29.22 13.34
C GLU A 78 -15.23 -30.63 13.94
N LYS A 79 -14.81 -30.76 15.21
CA LYS A 79 -14.86 -32.04 15.94
C LYS A 79 -16.29 -32.53 16.18
N THR A 80 -17.29 -31.65 16.06
CA THR A 80 -18.70 -31.96 16.29
C THR A 80 -19.53 -31.97 15.01
N THR A 81 -18.93 -31.91 13.81
CA THR A 81 -19.64 -31.82 12.53
C THR A 81 -20.60 -32.99 12.29
N LYS A 82 -20.24 -34.20 12.75
CA LYS A 82 -21.12 -35.39 12.68
C LYS A 82 -22.44 -35.20 13.47
N ALA A 83 -22.42 -34.37 14.50
CA ALA A 83 -23.59 -33.99 15.28
C ALA A 83 -24.34 -32.78 14.70
N GLY A 84 -23.95 -32.30 13.51
CA GLY A 84 -24.62 -31.21 12.80
C GLY A 84 -24.12 -29.81 13.14
N SER A 85 -22.94 -29.67 13.75
CA SER A 85 -22.38 -28.35 14.05
C SER A 85 -22.07 -27.54 12.78
N ARG A 86 -22.17 -26.22 12.88
CA ARG A 86 -21.93 -25.29 11.76
C ARG A 86 -21.17 -24.06 12.24
N TRP A 87 -20.48 -23.40 11.32
CA TRP A 87 -19.99 -22.05 11.56
C TRP A 87 -20.32 -21.17 10.35
N VAL A 88 -20.42 -19.87 10.60
CA VAL A 88 -20.60 -18.84 9.60
C VAL A 88 -19.60 -17.74 9.90
N SER A 89 -18.96 -17.22 8.87
CA SER A 89 -18.12 -16.03 8.94
C SER A 89 -18.81 -14.90 8.20
N THR A 90 -18.86 -13.71 8.80
CA THR A 90 -19.32 -12.48 8.18
C THR A 90 -18.16 -11.49 8.10
N THR A 91 -18.06 -10.75 7.00
CA THR A 91 -16.94 -9.83 6.76
C THR A 91 -17.26 -8.87 5.63
N ASN A 92 -16.70 -7.65 5.70
CA ASN A 92 -16.44 -6.84 4.51
C ASN A 92 -15.27 -7.42 3.70
N ALA A 93 -15.03 -6.89 2.50
CA ALA A 93 -13.88 -7.28 1.69
C ALA A 93 -12.57 -6.99 2.45
N TYR A 94 -11.68 -7.98 2.47
CA TYR A 94 -10.40 -7.90 3.18
C TYR A 94 -9.37 -7.09 2.38
N SER A 95 -8.35 -6.57 3.07
CA SER A 95 -7.15 -6.04 2.41
C SER A 95 -6.21 -7.21 2.14
N PRO A 96 -5.72 -7.41 0.90
CA PRO A 96 -4.75 -8.47 0.58
C PRO A 96 -3.43 -8.38 1.36
N ASN A 97 -3.14 -7.22 1.97
CA ASN A 97 -1.89 -6.93 2.67
C ASN A 97 -1.96 -7.20 4.20
N GLU A 98 -3.12 -7.62 4.72
CA GLU A 98 -3.34 -7.76 6.17
C GLU A 98 -3.28 -9.21 6.67
N ASP A 99 -3.22 -10.21 5.77
CA ASP A 99 -3.23 -11.65 6.10
C ASP A 99 -4.38 -12.02 7.08
N SER A 100 -5.54 -11.39 6.89
CA SER A 100 -6.68 -11.54 7.79
C SER A 100 -7.31 -12.94 7.73
N VAL A 101 -8.06 -13.32 8.76
CA VAL A 101 -8.83 -14.58 8.73
C VAL A 101 -9.82 -14.63 7.57
N ALA A 102 -10.43 -13.49 7.19
CA ALA A 102 -11.28 -13.44 6.00
C ALA A 102 -10.53 -13.84 4.73
N GLN A 103 -9.31 -13.34 4.54
CA GLN A 103 -8.44 -13.72 3.43
C GLN A 103 -8.10 -15.21 3.46
N ILE A 104 -7.67 -15.72 4.62
CA ILE A 104 -7.33 -17.13 4.81
C ILE A 104 -8.51 -18.05 4.46
N ILE A 105 -9.74 -17.67 4.83
CA ILE A 105 -10.95 -18.43 4.51
C ILE A 105 -11.22 -18.36 3.01
N HIS A 106 -11.26 -17.16 2.44
CA HIS A 106 -11.61 -16.93 1.03
C HIS A 106 -10.65 -17.64 0.06
N GLU A 107 -9.34 -17.60 0.35
CA GLU A 107 -8.31 -18.23 -0.49
C GLU A 107 -8.14 -19.73 -0.22
N SER A 108 -8.90 -20.30 0.72
CA SER A 108 -8.80 -21.71 1.06
C SER A 108 -9.30 -22.60 -0.08
N GLU A 109 -8.60 -23.73 -0.30
CA GLU A 109 -9.09 -24.80 -1.17
C GLU A 109 -10.48 -25.32 -0.76
N MET A 110 -10.87 -25.17 0.52
CA MET A 110 -12.20 -25.56 0.98
C MET A 110 -13.31 -24.75 0.31
N VAL A 111 -13.06 -23.48 -0.01
CA VAL A 111 -14.01 -22.63 -0.76
C VAL A 111 -14.01 -23.02 -2.22
N SER A 112 -12.84 -23.14 -2.86
CA SER A 112 -12.77 -23.47 -4.30
C SER A 112 -13.28 -24.88 -4.62
N GLN A 113 -13.20 -25.82 -3.67
CA GLN A 113 -13.80 -27.16 -3.78
C GLN A 113 -15.29 -27.20 -3.38
N GLY A 114 -15.87 -26.08 -2.93
CA GLY A 114 -17.29 -25.99 -2.56
C GLY A 114 -17.66 -26.66 -1.24
N PHE A 115 -16.68 -26.97 -0.39
CA PHE A 115 -16.95 -27.49 0.96
C PHE A 115 -17.32 -26.40 1.95
N TRP A 116 -16.77 -25.20 1.77
CA TRP A 116 -17.23 -23.98 2.42
C TRP A 116 -18.00 -23.17 1.39
N LEU A 117 -19.22 -22.77 1.78
CA LEU A 117 -20.05 -21.92 0.95
C LEU A 117 -19.55 -20.47 1.09
N TYR A 118 -19.33 -19.83 -0.04
CA TYR A 118 -19.00 -18.42 -0.15
C TYR A 118 -20.12 -17.75 -0.94
N ASP A 119 -20.66 -16.66 -0.40
CA ASP A 119 -21.75 -15.90 -0.99
C ASP A 119 -21.41 -14.41 -0.83
N CYS A 120 -21.30 -13.71 -1.95
CA CYS A 120 -20.94 -12.30 -2.02
C CYS A 120 -21.53 -11.68 -3.30
N LEU A 121 -22.17 -10.52 -3.16
CA LEU A 121 -22.53 -9.67 -4.29
C LEU A 121 -21.48 -8.58 -4.40
N GLU A 122 -20.71 -8.58 -5.48
CA GLU A 122 -19.67 -7.58 -5.75
C GLU A 122 -20.18 -6.59 -6.79
N GLY A 123 -20.14 -5.29 -6.45
CA GLY A 123 -20.49 -4.23 -7.38
C GLY A 123 -19.44 -4.07 -8.47
N SER A 124 -19.83 -4.16 -9.74
CA SER A 124 -18.92 -4.03 -10.87
C SER A 124 -18.61 -2.57 -11.17
N ILE A 125 -17.42 -2.11 -10.78
CA ILE A 125 -16.91 -0.76 -11.06
C ILE A 125 -15.38 -0.76 -11.05
N ASP A 126 -14.78 -0.04 -12.00
CA ASP A 126 -13.35 0.27 -11.99
C ASP A 126 -13.10 1.56 -11.19
N VAL A 127 -11.93 1.66 -10.53
CA VAL A 127 -11.57 2.84 -9.72
C VAL A 127 -11.59 4.14 -10.53
N ASP A 128 -11.26 4.08 -11.83
CA ASP A 128 -11.26 5.24 -12.71
C ASP A 128 -12.70 5.77 -12.97
N ASP A 129 -13.72 4.94 -12.77
CA ASP A 129 -15.14 5.27 -12.97
C ASP A 129 -15.84 5.73 -11.67
N MET A 130 -15.11 5.87 -10.55
CA MET A 130 -15.63 6.31 -9.25
C MET A 130 -16.21 7.74 -9.23
N ARG A 131 -16.15 8.44 -10.36
CA ARG A 131 -16.69 9.78 -10.58
C ARG A 131 -17.84 9.80 -11.58
N ASP A 132 -18.18 8.67 -12.16
CA ASP A 132 -19.38 8.51 -12.96
C ASP A 132 -20.55 8.12 -12.05
N GLU A 133 -21.54 9.01 -11.94
CA GLU A 133 -22.72 8.81 -11.12
C GLU A 133 -23.51 7.56 -11.52
N ALA A 134 -23.65 7.30 -12.82
CA ALA A 134 -24.40 6.15 -13.30
C ALA A 134 -23.66 4.84 -12.97
N ALA A 135 -22.33 4.83 -13.14
CA ALA A 135 -21.49 3.66 -12.80
C ALA A 135 -21.52 3.36 -11.30
N VAL A 136 -21.26 4.38 -10.46
CA VAL A 136 -21.28 4.25 -8.99
C VAL A 136 -22.64 3.76 -8.50
N ARG A 137 -23.73 4.33 -9.00
CA ARG A 137 -25.08 3.93 -8.60
C ARG A 137 -25.40 2.50 -9.02
N ALA A 138 -25.01 2.09 -10.23
CA ALA A 138 -25.22 0.73 -10.70
C ALA A 138 -24.47 -0.30 -9.84
N ALA A 139 -23.20 -0.03 -9.52
CA ALA A 139 -22.39 -0.90 -8.69
C ALA A 139 -22.90 -1.00 -7.24
N LEU A 140 -23.41 0.11 -6.68
CA LEU A 140 -24.08 0.08 -5.37
C LEU A 140 -25.34 -0.79 -5.38
N VAL A 141 -26.17 -0.70 -6.43
CA VAL A 141 -27.38 -1.53 -6.54
C VAL A 141 -27.02 -3.02 -6.62
N GLU A 142 -25.96 -3.37 -7.34
CA GLU A 142 -25.47 -4.75 -7.43
C GLU A 142 -24.94 -5.24 -6.07
N ALA A 143 -24.04 -4.48 -5.43
CA ALA A 143 -23.42 -4.87 -4.17
C ALA A 143 -24.42 -4.98 -2.99
N TYR A 144 -25.42 -4.09 -2.95
CA TYR A 144 -26.40 -4.06 -1.85
C TYR A 144 -27.59 -4.99 -2.07
N GLY A 145 -27.85 -5.44 -3.30
CA GLY A 145 -28.84 -6.49 -3.60
C GLY A 145 -30.21 -6.27 -2.95
N ASP A 146 -30.54 -7.12 -1.97
CA ASP A 146 -31.82 -7.12 -1.26
C ASP A 146 -31.85 -6.24 0.01
N ALA A 147 -30.79 -5.47 0.28
CA ALA A 147 -30.71 -4.51 1.37
C ALA A 147 -31.55 -3.25 1.12
N ALA A 148 -32.89 -3.42 1.08
CA ALA A 148 -33.86 -2.38 0.78
C ALA A 148 -33.85 -1.16 1.74
N TRP A 149 -33.13 -1.26 2.86
CA TRP A 149 -32.94 -0.17 3.82
C TRP A 149 -31.75 0.74 3.49
N ALA A 150 -30.90 0.38 2.51
CA ALA A 150 -29.74 1.17 2.15
C ALA A 150 -30.13 2.41 1.32
N ASP A 151 -29.63 3.58 1.70
CA ASP A 151 -29.82 4.84 0.97
C ASP A 151 -28.85 4.92 -0.21
N ILE A 152 -29.18 4.22 -1.31
CA ILE A 152 -28.33 4.17 -2.51
C ILE A 152 -28.01 5.58 -3.02
N ASP A 153 -28.98 6.49 -3.05
CA ASP A 153 -28.76 7.85 -3.58
C ASP A 153 -27.83 8.67 -2.66
N GLY A 154 -27.96 8.51 -1.33
CA GLY A 154 -27.05 9.12 -0.35
C GLY A 154 -25.64 8.55 -0.42
N LEU A 155 -25.50 7.23 -0.61
CA LEU A 155 -24.23 6.55 -0.79
C LEU A 155 -23.55 6.98 -2.10
N THR A 156 -24.29 7.03 -3.21
CA THR A 156 -23.79 7.55 -4.50
C THR A 156 -23.26 8.97 -4.32
N ARG A 157 -24.00 9.86 -3.66
CA ARG A 157 -23.55 11.24 -3.40
C ARG A 157 -22.26 11.29 -2.58
N THR A 158 -22.16 10.44 -1.55
CA THR A 158 -20.96 10.36 -0.71
C THR A 158 -19.76 9.96 -1.54
N ILE A 159 -19.85 8.85 -2.28
CA ILE A 159 -18.75 8.32 -3.09
C ILE A 159 -18.32 9.35 -4.15
N LEU A 160 -19.27 10.01 -4.82
CA LEU A 160 -18.96 10.99 -5.86
C LEU A 160 -18.24 12.24 -5.35
N HIS A 161 -18.48 12.67 -4.12
CA HIS A 161 -18.07 14.00 -3.65
C HIS A 161 -17.11 14.00 -2.45
N ASP A 162 -17.10 12.97 -1.61
CA ASP A 162 -16.12 12.88 -0.54
C ASP A 162 -14.73 12.55 -1.11
N ARG A 163 -13.74 13.29 -0.61
CA ARG A 163 -12.32 13.18 -0.98
C ARG A 163 -11.45 12.85 0.22
N THR A 164 -12.03 12.77 1.41
CA THR A 164 -11.33 12.41 2.64
C THR A 164 -11.15 10.90 2.77
N THR A 165 -11.96 10.12 2.06
CA THR A 165 -11.92 8.66 2.01
C THR A 165 -11.27 8.18 0.71
N PRO A 166 -10.23 7.32 0.76
CA PRO A 166 -9.63 6.74 -0.44
C PRO A 166 -10.61 5.88 -1.26
N ASP A 167 -10.43 5.85 -2.58
CA ASP A 167 -11.31 5.06 -3.45
C ASP A 167 -11.24 3.55 -3.17
N SER A 168 -10.09 3.05 -2.72
CA SER A 168 -9.94 1.66 -2.25
C SER A 168 -10.79 1.33 -1.02
N THR A 169 -11.07 2.32 -0.17
CA THR A 169 -12.03 2.16 0.94
C THR A 169 -13.45 2.00 0.40
N TYR A 170 -13.83 2.76 -0.64
CA TYR A 170 -15.13 2.58 -1.28
C TYR A 170 -15.27 1.21 -1.95
N CYS A 171 -14.25 0.76 -2.68
CA CYS A 171 -14.16 -0.61 -3.21
C CYS A 171 -14.47 -1.66 -2.15
N ARG A 172 -13.77 -1.62 -1.01
CA ARG A 172 -13.88 -2.66 0.02
C ARG A 172 -15.21 -2.65 0.77
N PHE A 173 -15.64 -1.46 1.21
CA PHE A 173 -16.73 -1.35 2.18
C PHE A 173 -18.10 -1.07 1.56
N PHE A 174 -18.15 -0.66 0.29
CA PHE A 174 -19.39 -0.28 -0.38
C PHE A 174 -19.67 -1.14 -1.62
N PHE A 175 -18.63 -1.63 -2.31
CA PHE A 175 -18.78 -2.48 -3.49
C PHE A 175 -18.41 -3.94 -3.25
N ASN A 176 -18.03 -4.31 -2.03
CA ASN A 176 -17.54 -5.65 -1.65
C ASN A 176 -16.35 -6.15 -2.48
N GLN A 177 -15.60 -5.25 -3.11
CA GLN A 177 -14.43 -5.60 -3.91
C GLN A 177 -13.21 -5.78 -3.03
N ILE A 178 -12.48 -6.87 -3.23
CA ILE A 178 -11.14 -7.04 -2.65
C ILE A 178 -10.22 -6.01 -3.32
N ALA A 179 -9.90 -4.96 -2.57
CA ALA A 179 -8.98 -3.92 -3.00
C ALA A 179 -7.89 -3.71 -1.95
N GLU A 180 -6.68 -3.44 -2.39
CA GLU A 180 -5.60 -3.05 -1.48
C GLU A 180 -5.92 -1.69 -0.85
N SER A 181 -5.89 -1.60 0.49
CA SER A 181 -5.86 -0.31 1.17
C SER A 181 -4.54 0.38 0.84
N SER A 182 -4.55 1.23 -0.19
CA SER A 182 -3.40 2.03 -0.58
C SER A 182 -3.28 3.24 0.34
N ASP A 183 -2.63 3.09 1.50
CA ASP A 183 -2.11 4.27 2.21
C ASP A 183 -1.01 4.87 1.34
N GLY A 184 -1.33 5.99 0.69
CA GLY A 184 -0.37 6.72 -0.13
C GLY A 184 0.87 7.05 0.69
N TRP A 185 2.05 6.77 0.13
CA TRP A 185 3.32 6.99 0.83
C TRP A 185 3.56 8.47 1.17
N MET A 186 3.07 9.36 0.30
CA MET A 186 3.25 10.80 0.44
C MET A 186 1.92 11.54 0.35
N VAL A 187 1.70 12.48 1.26
CA VAL A 187 0.55 13.39 1.20
C VAL A 187 0.84 14.50 0.19
N LYS A 188 -0.07 14.72 -0.77
CA LYS A 188 0.11 15.73 -1.82
C LYS A 188 0.43 17.13 -1.28
N ALA A 189 -0.26 17.57 -0.25
CA ALA A 189 -0.02 18.89 0.34
C ALA A 189 1.38 19.04 0.96
N GLU A 190 1.95 17.96 1.50
CA GLU A 190 3.31 17.95 2.06
C GLU A 190 4.35 17.93 0.95
N TRP A 191 4.13 17.12 -0.09
CA TRP A 191 4.97 17.09 -1.28
C TRP A 191 4.98 18.45 -1.99
N ASP A 192 3.81 19.00 -2.31
CA ASP A 192 3.69 20.29 -2.99
C ASP A 192 4.34 21.43 -2.18
N ALA A 193 4.41 21.31 -0.85
CA ALA A 193 5.08 22.29 0.01
C ALA A 193 6.62 22.25 -0.08
N CYS A 194 7.20 21.21 -0.68
CA CYS A 194 8.63 21.10 -1.02
C CYS A 194 8.96 21.69 -2.40
N PHE A 195 7.97 22.17 -3.16
CA PHE A 195 8.22 22.87 -4.41
C PHE A 195 9.03 24.15 -4.18
N SER A 196 10.06 24.35 -4.99
CA SER A 196 10.84 25.59 -4.99
C SER A 196 11.38 25.90 -6.38
N ASP A 197 10.95 27.01 -6.97
CA ASP A 197 11.49 27.57 -8.21
C ASP A 197 12.74 28.45 -7.98
N THR A 198 13.05 28.76 -6.72
CA THR A 198 14.22 29.55 -6.34
C THR A 198 15.51 28.75 -6.51
N ASP A 199 16.59 29.39 -7.00
CA ASP A 199 17.90 28.76 -7.24
C ASP A 199 17.78 27.46 -8.08
N PRO A 200 17.43 27.54 -9.37
CA PRO A 200 17.28 26.36 -10.24
C PRO A 200 18.57 25.55 -10.33
N ILE A 201 18.46 24.28 -10.73
CA ILE A 201 19.61 23.43 -10.97
C ILE A 201 20.38 23.96 -12.19
N MET A 202 21.69 24.16 -12.03
CA MET A 202 22.55 24.71 -13.10
C MET A 202 23.63 23.71 -13.51
N PRO A 203 24.09 23.73 -14.78
CA PRO A 203 25.28 23.00 -15.19
C PRO A 203 26.47 23.30 -14.26
N GLY A 204 27.17 22.24 -13.84
CA GLY A 204 28.28 22.30 -12.90
C GLY A 204 27.90 22.28 -11.42
N ASP A 205 26.61 22.26 -11.06
CA ASP A 205 26.18 22.00 -9.68
C ASP A 205 26.73 20.65 -9.19
N GLN A 206 27.09 20.59 -7.91
CA GLN A 206 27.44 19.32 -7.26
C GLN A 206 26.17 18.55 -6.94
N ILE A 207 26.05 17.36 -7.53
CA ILE A 207 24.87 16.51 -7.41
C ILE A 207 25.23 15.09 -6.99
N ALA A 208 24.28 14.44 -6.34
CA ALA A 208 24.22 12.99 -6.26
C ALA A 208 23.04 12.52 -7.12
N CYS A 209 22.98 11.23 -7.41
CA CYS A 209 22.00 10.67 -8.33
C CYS A 209 21.50 9.30 -7.86
N GLY A 210 20.23 9.02 -8.16
CA GLY A 210 19.64 7.69 -8.05
C GLY A 210 19.19 7.20 -9.43
N PHE A 211 19.45 5.92 -9.70
CA PHE A 211 19.06 5.20 -10.91
C PHE A 211 18.26 3.95 -10.54
N ASP A 212 17.09 3.80 -11.15
CA ASP A 212 16.25 2.60 -11.07
C ASP A 212 15.93 2.14 -12.49
N GLY A 213 16.26 0.88 -12.80
CA GLY A 213 16.34 0.36 -14.15
C GLY A 213 15.42 -0.84 -14.39
N SER A 214 14.65 -0.78 -15.46
CA SER A 214 13.81 -1.88 -15.95
C SER A 214 13.83 -1.95 -17.47
N ILE A 215 13.90 -3.15 -18.06
CA ILE A 215 13.90 -3.34 -19.52
C ILE A 215 12.47 -3.43 -20.08
N ARG A 216 11.57 -4.12 -19.37
CA ARG A 216 10.19 -4.41 -19.81
C ARG A 216 9.21 -4.27 -18.67
N GLY A 217 8.01 -3.76 -18.99
CA GLY A 217 6.88 -3.75 -18.06
C GLY A 217 6.90 -2.65 -17.00
N ASP A 218 8.06 -2.03 -16.71
CA ASP A 218 8.21 -0.83 -15.87
C ASP A 218 8.89 0.33 -16.61
N SER A 219 9.29 1.37 -15.87
CA SER A 219 10.05 2.50 -16.42
C SER A 219 11.50 2.49 -15.92
N THR A 220 12.40 3.10 -16.70
CA THR A 220 13.76 3.39 -16.22
C THR A 220 13.84 4.88 -15.92
N GLY A 221 14.44 5.26 -14.80
CA GLY A 221 14.51 6.64 -14.35
C GLY A 221 15.89 7.06 -13.85
N ILE A 222 16.16 8.35 -13.93
CA ILE A 222 17.33 8.99 -13.33
C ILE A 222 16.87 10.27 -12.62
N VAL A 223 17.11 10.35 -11.31
CA VAL A 223 16.81 11.54 -10.50
C VAL A 223 18.11 12.06 -9.90
N GLY A 224 18.39 13.34 -10.14
CA GLY A 224 19.48 14.05 -9.51
C GLY A 224 19.01 14.76 -8.25
N VAL A 225 19.92 14.91 -7.28
CA VAL A 225 19.72 15.73 -6.10
C VAL A 225 20.94 16.62 -5.87
N ARG A 226 20.71 17.92 -5.66
CA ARG A 226 21.80 18.85 -5.38
C ARG A 226 22.31 18.70 -3.96
N LEU A 227 23.65 18.62 -3.80
CA LEU A 227 24.25 18.33 -2.49
C LEU A 227 23.95 19.42 -1.45
N ARG A 228 24.01 20.70 -1.82
CA ARG A 228 23.93 21.81 -0.84
C ARG A 228 22.59 21.94 -0.12
N ASP A 229 21.50 21.55 -0.77
CA ASP A 229 20.13 21.86 -0.31
C ASP A 229 19.11 20.76 -0.59
N ALA A 230 19.53 19.58 -1.05
CA ALA A 230 18.64 18.46 -1.37
C ALA A 230 17.57 18.79 -2.43
N LYS A 231 17.89 19.66 -3.41
CA LYS A 231 16.97 19.98 -4.49
C LYS A 231 16.95 18.87 -5.56
N LEU A 232 15.81 18.20 -5.71
CA LEU A 232 15.55 17.14 -6.68
C LEU A 232 15.18 17.69 -8.06
N PHE A 233 15.66 17.00 -9.09
CA PHE A 233 15.26 17.21 -10.48
C PHE A 233 15.33 15.89 -11.26
N VAL A 234 14.48 15.76 -12.28
CA VAL A 234 14.50 14.59 -13.17
C VAL A 234 15.57 14.81 -14.21
N VAL A 235 16.53 13.89 -14.30
CA VAL A 235 17.53 13.88 -15.37
C VAL A 235 16.90 13.31 -16.64
N ASP A 236 16.27 12.14 -16.54
CA ASP A 236 15.51 11.55 -17.64
C ASP A 236 14.54 10.45 -17.16
N LEU A 237 13.59 10.07 -18.01
CA LEU A 237 12.60 9.01 -17.76
C LEU A 237 12.27 8.28 -19.08
N TRP A 238 12.44 6.96 -19.09
CA TRP A 238 11.97 6.07 -20.16
C TRP A 238 10.79 5.26 -19.65
N GLU A 239 9.59 5.74 -19.94
CA GLU A 239 8.33 5.10 -19.58
C GLU A 239 7.58 4.70 -20.84
N LYS A 240 6.92 3.53 -20.79
CA LYS A 240 6.12 3.03 -21.91
C LYS A 240 5.03 4.03 -22.31
N PRO A 241 5.04 4.55 -23.56
CA PRO A 241 3.99 5.43 -24.04
C PRO A 241 2.62 4.74 -24.07
N LYS A 242 1.54 5.49 -23.84
CA LYS A 242 0.15 4.95 -23.81
C LYS A 242 -0.24 4.15 -25.05
N HIS A 243 0.30 4.52 -26.22
CA HIS A 243 -0.01 3.89 -27.51
C HIS A 243 1.03 2.86 -27.97
N ALA A 244 2.09 2.61 -27.19
CA ALA A 244 3.14 1.68 -27.57
C ALA A 244 2.68 0.22 -27.42
N GLY A 245 3.13 -0.64 -28.33
CA GLY A 245 2.85 -2.07 -28.34
C GLY A 245 3.33 -2.80 -27.08
N ILE A 246 2.88 -4.04 -26.89
CA ILE A 246 3.28 -4.87 -25.73
C ILE A 246 4.79 -5.19 -25.73
N ASP A 247 5.41 -5.08 -26.90
CA ASP A 247 6.83 -5.28 -27.21
C ASP A 247 7.72 -4.07 -26.96
N TRP A 248 7.17 -2.96 -26.44
CA TRP A 248 8.00 -1.81 -26.07
C TRP A 248 9.03 -2.17 -25.00
N GLU A 249 10.26 -1.73 -25.22
CA GLU A 249 11.41 -1.88 -24.34
C GLU A 249 12.07 -0.53 -24.11
N VAL A 250 12.74 -0.41 -22.97
CA VAL A 250 13.62 0.72 -22.71
C VAL A 250 14.82 0.66 -23.65
N ASP A 251 15.09 1.78 -24.32
CA ASP A 251 16.29 1.96 -25.14
C ASP A 251 17.51 2.16 -24.21
N VAL A 252 18.23 1.07 -23.96
CA VAL A 252 19.42 1.06 -23.09
C VAL A 252 20.50 2.02 -23.60
N LEU A 253 20.63 2.24 -24.91
CA LEU A 253 21.60 3.19 -25.46
C LEU A 253 21.21 4.63 -25.13
N ALA A 254 19.91 4.95 -25.16
CA ALA A 254 19.41 6.25 -24.73
C ALA A 254 19.67 6.49 -23.22
N VAL A 255 19.52 5.45 -22.40
CA VAL A 255 19.86 5.47 -20.97
C VAL A 255 21.34 5.77 -20.75
N GLU A 256 22.23 5.02 -21.40
CA GLU A 256 23.67 5.25 -21.33
C GLU A 256 24.03 6.68 -21.77
N ALA A 257 23.48 7.13 -22.89
CA ALA A 257 23.71 8.48 -23.38
C ALA A 257 23.27 9.56 -22.37
N ALA A 258 22.18 9.34 -21.64
CA ALA A 258 21.73 10.25 -20.58
C ALA A 258 22.68 10.26 -19.37
N VAL A 259 23.20 9.10 -18.96
CA VAL A 259 24.22 9.01 -17.90
C VAL A 259 25.46 9.80 -18.32
N HIS A 260 25.98 9.61 -19.53
CA HIS A 260 27.13 10.40 -20.01
C HIS A 260 26.84 11.89 -20.07
N ARG A 261 25.67 12.31 -20.54
CA ARG A 261 25.26 13.73 -20.55
C ARG A 261 25.20 14.29 -19.13
N MET A 262 24.67 13.54 -18.17
CA MET A 262 24.61 13.95 -16.77
C MET A 262 26.00 14.18 -16.19
N PHE A 263 26.92 13.23 -16.34
CA PHE A 263 28.31 13.36 -15.87
C PHE A 263 29.09 14.48 -16.59
N ALA A 264 28.77 14.77 -17.85
CA ALA A 264 29.37 15.89 -18.58
C ALA A 264 28.78 17.25 -18.16
N THR A 265 27.52 17.30 -17.73
CA THR A 265 26.80 18.54 -17.42
C THR A 265 26.99 18.96 -15.96
N TYR A 266 27.03 18.00 -15.04
CA TYR A 266 27.05 18.24 -13.59
C TYR A 266 28.29 17.65 -12.93
N ARG A 267 28.62 18.14 -11.73
CA ARG A 267 29.64 17.51 -10.89
C ARG A 267 28.98 16.40 -10.09
N VAL A 268 28.87 15.21 -10.69
CA VAL A 268 28.29 14.04 -10.04
C VAL A 268 29.30 13.50 -9.02
N GLU A 269 28.95 13.64 -7.73
CA GLU A 269 29.78 13.20 -6.62
C GLU A 269 29.43 11.78 -6.15
N TRP A 270 28.21 11.30 -6.44
CA TRP A 270 27.74 9.97 -6.04
C TRP A 270 26.54 9.54 -6.88
N MET A 271 26.50 8.29 -7.32
CA MET A 271 25.40 7.72 -8.07
C MET A 271 25.09 6.34 -7.50
N TYR A 272 23.88 6.16 -6.97
CA TYR A 272 23.36 4.85 -6.60
C TYR A 272 22.51 4.26 -7.70
N CYS A 273 22.81 3.02 -8.07
CA CYS A 273 22.11 2.29 -9.14
C CYS A 273 21.53 0.98 -8.59
N ASP A 274 20.24 0.73 -8.81
CA ASP A 274 19.68 -0.60 -8.58
C ASP A 274 20.20 -1.58 -9.66
N PRO A 275 20.91 -2.66 -9.29
CA PRO A 275 21.61 -3.48 -10.29
C PRO A 275 20.77 -4.34 -11.25
N PRO A 276 19.56 -4.86 -10.90
CA PRO A 276 18.80 -5.74 -11.78
C PRO A 276 18.71 -5.23 -13.23
N TYR A 277 19.02 -6.09 -14.19
CA TYR A 277 19.07 -5.84 -15.64
C TYR A 277 20.19 -4.90 -16.14
N PHE A 278 20.80 -4.10 -15.28
CA PHE A 278 21.78 -3.08 -15.65
C PHE A 278 23.19 -3.33 -15.08
N GLN A 279 23.46 -4.52 -14.50
CA GLN A 279 24.73 -4.81 -13.82
C GLN A 279 25.98 -4.51 -14.68
N GLU A 280 25.96 -4.94 -15.95
CA GLU A 280 27.09 -4.71 -16.86
C GLU A 280 27.24 -3.23 -17.23
N ALA A 281 26.12 -2.51 -17.44
CA ALA A 281 26.12 -1.08 -17.71
C ALA A 281 26.66 -0.29 -16.52
N ILE A 282 26.23 -0.62 -15.30
CA ILE A 282 26.71 0.00 -14.06
C ILE A 282 28.22 -0.23 -13.89
N GLY A 283 28.70 -1.45 -14.15
CA GLY A 283 30.13 -1.76 -14.13
C GLY A 283 30.94 -0.92 -15.14
N ARG A 284 30.42 -0.71 -16.35
CA ARG A 284 31.04 0.19 -17.33
C ARG A 284 31.04 1.64 -16.87
N TRP A 285 29.93 2.13 -16.34
CA TRP A 285 29.84 3.50 -15.82
C TRP A 285 30.83 3.74 -14.67
N ALA A 286 31.05 2.75 -13.80
CA ALA A 286 32.07 2.84 -12.76
C ALA A 286 33.49 2.94 -13.34
N ILE A 287 33.83 2.18 -14.39
CA ILE A 287 35.13 2.28 -15.07
C ILE A 287 35.33 3.65 -15.72
N GLU A 288 34.29 4.19 -16.36
CA GLU A 288 34.36 5.41 -17.16
C GLU A 288 34.30 6.69 -16.30
N HIS A 289 33.45 6.70 -15.28
CA HIS A 289 33.16 7.89 -14.48
C HIS A 289 33.76 7.86 -13.06
N GLY A 290 34.27 6.70 -12.62
CA GLY A 290 34.90 6.50 -11.32
C GLY A 290 34.18 5.44 -10.48
N ASP A 291 34.92 4.42 -10.04
CA ASP A 291 34.46 3.39 -9.10
C ASP A 291 34.24 3.94 -7.69
N ASP A 292 34.77 5.13 -7.43
CA ASP A 292 34.50 5.95 -6.26
C ASP A 292 33.27 6.86 -6.41
N ARG A 293 32.51 6.79 -7.53
CA ARG A 293 31.32 7.62 -7.77
C ARG A 293 30.09 6.82 -8.13
N VAL A 294 30.24 5.72 -8.84
CA VAL A 294 29.12 4.87 -9.27
C VAL A 294 29.07 3.62 -8.39
N PHE A 295 27.95 3.42 -7.70
CA PHE A 295 27.81 2.37 -6.71
C PHE A 295 26.53 1.57 -6.91
N GLU A 296 26.61 0.27 -6.68
CA GLU A 296 25.43 -0.59 -6.60
C GLU A 296 24.66 -0.33 -5.30
N TYR A 297 23.34 -0.16 -5.43
CA TYR A 297 22.41 -0.11 -4.32
C TYR A 297 21.28 -1.11 -4.54
N TRP A 298 21.44 -2.30 -3.97
CA TRP A 298 20.45 -3.36 -4.07
C TRP A 298 19.16 -3.00 -3.31
N THR A 299 18.12 -2.58 -4.03
CA THR A 299 16.82 -2.19 -3.46
C THR A 299 16.09 -3.37 -2.80
N ASN A 300 16.42 -4.59 -3.21
CA ASN A 300 15.89 -5.83 -2.65
C ASN A 300 16.38 -6.15 -1.22
N LYS A 301 17.22 -5.30 -0.62
CA LYS A 301 17.69 -5.41 0.78
C LYS A 301 16.76 -4.60 1.69
N PRO A 302 15.79 -5.24 2.38
CA PRO A 302 14.68 -4.52 3.02
C PRO A 302 15.13 -3.54 4.10
N THR A 303 16.13 -3.89 4.91
CA THR A 303 16.64 -2.99 5.97
C THR A 303 17.20 -1.70 5.41
N ARG A 304 18.06 -1.79 4.39
CA ARG A 304 18.73 -0.62 3.80
C ARG A 304 17.71 0.26 3.08
N MET A 305 16.80 -0.36 2.33
CA MET A 305 15.75 0.36 1.62
C MET A 305 14.76 1.05 2.56
N ALA A 306 14.31 0.37 3.62
CA ALA A 306 13.39 0.95 4.61
C ALA A 306 13.97 2.21 5.28
N GLN A 307 15.26 2.17 5.64
CA GLN A 307 15.96 3.33 6.21
C GLN A 307 16.04 4.52 5.23
N ALA A 308 16.30 4.25 3.95
CA ALA A 308 16.33 5.29 2.92
C ALA A 308 14.94 5.89 2.67
N VAL A 309 13.90 5.05 2.62
CA VAL A 309 12.49 5.47 2.49
C VAL A 309 12.06 6.34 3.67
N GLU A 310 12.41 5.94 4.90
CA GLU A 310 12.13 6.71 6.12
C GLU A 310 12.85 8.06 6.12
N ARG A 311 14.12 8.09 5.71
CA ARG A 311 14.91 9.33 5.59
C ARG A 311 14.29 10.29 4.58
N PHE A 312 13.86 9.78 3.42
CA PHE A 312 13.18 10.59 2.41
C PHE A 312 11.87 11.17 2.94
N ARG A 313 11.04 10.32 3.57
CA ARG A 313 9.77 10.77 4.17
C ARG A 313 10.00 11.86 5.21
N THR A 314 11.00 11.67 6.07
CA THR A 314 11.40 12.65 7.09
C THR A 314 11.82 13.97 6.46
N ALA A 315 12.67 13.95 5.43
CA ALA A 315 13.13 15.16 4.74
C ALA A 315 11.98 15.97 4.13
N VAL A 316 10.97 15.30 3.57
CA VAL A 316 9.75 15.98 3.09
C VAL A 316 8.94 16.57 4.25
N MET A 317 8.71 15.79 5.32
CA MET A 317 7.94 16.28 6.49
C MET A 317 8.56 17.52 7.14
N VAL A 318 9.89 17.55 7.28
CA VAL A 318 10.60 18.69 7.89
C VAL A 318 10.97 19.78 6.89
N LYS A 319 10.64 19.60 5.60
CA LYS A 319 10.98 20.51 4.50
C LYS A 319 12.49 20.75 4.34
N ASP A 320 13.27 19.69 4.52
CA ASP A 320 14.73 19.63 4.27
C ASP A 320 15.05 18.96 2.92
N LEU A 321 14.08 19.00 2.01
CA LEU A 321 14.16 18.53 0.65
C LEU A 321 13.31 19.44 -0.23
N PHE A 322 13.79 19.73 -1.44
CA PHE A 322 13.07 20.55 -2.42
C PHE A 322 12.96 19.83 -3.76
N HIS A 323 12.04 20.27 -4.63
CA HIS A 323 11.97 19.79 -6.01
C HIS A 323 11.60 20.91 -6.99
N GLU A 324 12.02 20.78 -8.26
CA GLU A 324 11.72 21.74 -9.34
C GLU A 324 10.28 21.67 -9.88
N GLY A 325 9.47 20.73 -9.38
CA GLY A 325 8.05 20.64 -9.76
C GLY A 325 7.79 19.83 -11.03
N ASP A 326 8.70 18.93 -11.40
CA ASP A 326 8.46 17.99 -12.50
C ASP A 326 7.22 17.13 -12.19
N GLU A 327 6.21 17.21 -13.06
CA GLU A 327 4.94 16.49 -12.90
C GLU A 327 5.13 14.98 -12.94
N ARG A 328 6.13 14.47 -13.67
CA ARG A 328 6.43 13.03 -13.75
C ARG A 328 6.94 12.54 -12.40
N LEU A 329 7.90 13.24 -11.80
CA LEU A 329 8.38 12.90 -10.46
C LEU A 329 7.25 12.93 -9.44
N SER A 330 6.47 14.02 -9.44
CA SER A 330 5.36 14.19 -8.51
C SER A 330 4.32 13.08 -8.65
N ARG A 331 3.98 12.69 -9.89
CA ARG A 331 3.09 11.55 -10.17
C ARG A 331 3.65 10.25 -9.58
N HIS A 332 4.93 9.95 -9.76
CA HIS A 332 5.51 8.69 -9.25
C HIS A 332 5.55 8.66 -7.73
N VAL A 333 5.88 9.79 -7.08
CA VAL A 333 5.87 9.91 -5.61
C VAL A 333 4.46 9.70 -5.06
N LEU A 334 3.44 10.28 -5.69
CA LEU A 334 2.04 10.16 -5.25
C LEU A 334 1.38 8.83 -5.63
N ASN A 335 1.91 8.11 -6.62
CA ASN A 335 1.47 6.75 -6.96
C ASN A 335 1.99 5.69 -5.97
N ALA A 336 3.07 5.99 -5.26
CA ALA A 336 3.69 5.04 -4.34
C ALA A 336 2.80 4.84 -3.09
N VAL A 337 2.68 3.59 -2.66
CA VAL A 337 1.95 3.21 -1.46
C VAL A 337 2.89 2.57 -0.45
N THR A 338 2.57 2.67 0.83
CA THR A 338 3.37 2.05 1.88
C THR A 338 3.15 0.53 1.93
N ARG A 339 4.24 -0.20 2.16
CA ARG A 339 4.23 -1.60 2.56
C ARG A 339 4.99 -1.75 3.87
N GLU A 340 4.30 -2.14 4.92
CA GLU A 340 4.92 -2.45 6.20
C GLU A 340 5.70 -3.78 6.12
N VAL A 341 6.91 -3.76 6.63
CA VAL A 341 7.77 -4.94 6.81
C VAL A 341 8.40 -4.89 8.20
N SER A 342 8.98 -5.99 8.67
CA SER A 342 9.58 -6.03 10.01
C SER A 342 10.74 -5.05 10.21
N GLN A 343 11.35 -4.58 9.11
CA GLN A 343 12.44 -3.61 9.11
C GLN A 343 11.98 -2.14 9.05
N GLY A 344 10.70 -1.87 8.84
CA GLY A 344 10.15 -0.51 8.66
C GLY A 344 9.17 -0.43 7.50
N ILE A 345 9.14 0.71 6.82
CA ILE A 345 8.23 0.97 5.69
C ILE A 345 9.00 0.91 4.38
N LEU A 346 8.48 0.15 3.42
CA LEU A 346 8.90 0.17 2.02
C LEU A 346 7.84 0.85 1.15
N ILE A 347 8.20 1.18 -0.09
CA ILE A 347 7.27 1.66 -1.09
C ILE A 347 7.01 0.61 -2.15
N GLN A 348 5.78 0.53 -2.64
CA GLN A 348 5.41 -0.31 -3.77
C GLN A 348 4.31 0.37 -4.60
N LYS A 349 3.94 -0.28 -5.72
CA LYS A 349 2.73 0.06 -6.47
C LYS A 349 1.50 -0.40 -5.67
N ASP A 350 0.36 0.22 -5.91
CA ASP A 350 -0.95 -0.13 -5.34
C ASP A 350 -1.44 -1.54 -5.71
N SER A 351 -0.84 -2.17 -6.71
CA SER A 351 -0.90 -3.61 -6.93
C SER A 351 0.24 -4.08 -7.86
N PRO A 352 0.58 -5.38 -7.90
CA PRO A 352 1.58 -5.91 -8.82
C PRO A 352 1.27 -5.67 -10.32
N ARG A 353 -0.02 -5.54 -10.67
CA ARG A 353 -0.51 -5.30 -12.04
C ARG A 353 -0.73 -3.82 -12.36
N SER A 354 -0.46 -2.94 -11.40
CA SER A 354 -0.72 -1.53 -11.58
C SER A 354 0.07 -0.93 -12.73
N LYS A 355 -0.62 -0.09 -13.51
CA LYS A 355 -0.01 0.74 -14.55
C LYS A 355 0.60 2.03 -13.97
N ARG A 356 0.31 2.36 -12.71
CA ARG A 356 0.84 3.55 -12.02
C ARG A 356 2.30 3.32 -11.66
N LYS A 357 3.18 4.04 -12.33
CA LYS A 357 4.64 3.92 -12.19
C LYS A 357 5.14 4.64 -10.95
N ILE A 358 6.19 4.08 -10.34
CA ILE A 358 6.82 4.61 -9.13
C ILE A 358 8.34 4.72 -9.26
N ASP A 359 8.92 4.39 -10.40
CA ASP A 359 10.38 4.23 -10.55
C ASP A 359 11.15 5.55 -10.26
N LEU A 360 10.61 6.72 -10.66
CA LEU A 360 11.18 8.01 -10.24
C LEU A 360 11.10 8.27 -8.73
N ALA A 361 10.12 7.72 -8.01
CA ALA A 361 10.07 7.81 -6.55
C ALA A 361 11.21 6.99 -5.92
N VAL A 362 11.46 5.77 -6.44
CA VAL A 362 12.60 4.94 -6.06
C VAL A 362 13.91 5.66 -6.37
N CYS A 363 14.06 6.21 -7.58
CA CYS A 363 15.22 7.02 -7.96
C CYS A 363 15.46 8.19 -7.00
N ALA A 364 14.40 8.90 -6.59
CA ALA A 364 14.51 10.03 -5.67
C ALA A 364 14.96 9.60 -4.27
N VAL A 365 14.48 8.46 -3.77
CA VAL A 365 14.95 7.85 -2.52
C VAL A 365 16.44 7.51 -2.61
N LEU A 366 16.86 6.85 -3.69
CA LEU A 366 18.26 6.51 -3.92
C LEU A 366 19.15 7.75 -4.06
N ALA A 367 18.67 8.80 -4.74
CA ALA A 367 19.40 10.04 -4.90
C ALA A 367 19.66 10.71 -3.55
N LEU A 368 18.64 10.80 -2.69
CA LEU A 368 18.79 11.40 -1.37
C LEU A 368 19.73 10.59 -0.47
N GLU A 369 19.69 9.25 -0.57
CA GLU A 369 20.62 8.37 0.14
C GLU A 369 22.06 8.58 -0.37
N ALA A 370 22.25 8.63 -1.70
CA ALA A 370 23.54 8.91 -2.32
C ALA A 370 24.09 10.27 -1.90
N ARG A 371 23.24 11.28 -1.76
CA ARG A 371 23.62 12.59 -1.22
C ARG A 371 24.12 12.51 0.21
N ALA A 372 23.45 11.75 1.07
CA ALA A 372 23.85 11.60 2.46
C ALA A 372 25.26 10.99 2.55
N ASP A 373 25.53 9.96 1.75
CA ASP A 373 26.84 9.31 1.71
C ASP A 373 27.92 10.19 1.08
N ALA A 374 27.60 10.94 0.01
CA ALA A 374 28.52 11.92 -0.57
C ALA A 374 28.94 13.00 0.43
N ILE A 375 28.01 13.47 1.26
CA ILE A 375 28.28 14.45 2.32
C ILE A 375 29.12 13.81 3.44
N ALA A 376 28.79 12.58 3.84
CA ALA A 376 29.54 11.84 4.86
C ALA A 376 30.99 11.57 4.44
N ASP A 377 31.22 11.35 3.14
CA ASP A 377 32.55 11.20 2.54
C ASP A 377 33.30 12.55 2.34
N GLY A 378 32.64 13.68 2.61
CA GLY A 378 33.24 15.01 2.56
C GLY A 378 33.25 15.68 1.18
N ARG A 379 32.39 15.25 0.25
CA ARG A 379 32.37 15.77 -1.14
C ARG A 379 31.61 17.09 -1.32
N LEU A 380 30.88 17.54 -0.30
CA LEU A 380 30.20 18.83 -0.35
C LEU A 380 31.22 19.99 -0.28
N SER A 381 31.43 20.67 -1.40
CA SER A 381 32.25 21.88 -1.44
C SER A 381 31.35 23.11 -1.23
N ILE A 382 31.50 23.77 -0.08
CA ILE A 382 30.79 25.02 0.20
C ILE A 382 31.54 26.14 -0.53
N ARG A 383 31.00 26.67 -1.64
CA ARG A 383 31.51 27.91 -2.22
C ARG A 383 31.37 29.03 -1.18
N ARG A 384 32.48 29.48 -0.58
CA ARG A 384 32.52 30.72 0.20
C ARG A 384 32.07 31.85 -0.71
N SER A 385 30.88 32.42 -0.47
CA SER A 385 30.52 33.70 -1.08
C SER A 385 31.56 34.72 -0.62
N ARG A 386 32.29 35.31 -1.57
CA ARG A 386 33.07 36.51 -1.29
C ARG A 386 32.06 37.57 -0.90
N VAL A 387 32.01 37.92 0.38
CA VAL A 387 31.40 39.17 0.83
C VAL A 387 32.16 40.28 0.09
N VAL A 388 31.52 40.88 -0.90
CA VAL A 388 32.00 42.12 -1.50
C VAL A 388 31.78 43.18 -0.44
N GLY A 389 32.82 43.48 0.33
CA GLY A 389 32.82 44.60 1.24
C GLY A 389 32.61 45.88 0.44
N PHE A 390 31.61 46.66 0.84
CA PHE A 390 31.49 48.07 0.49
C PHE A 390 32.35 48.91 1.43
#